data_AF-A0A7W1CQR4-F1
#
_entry.id   AF-A0A7W1CQR4-F1
#
_cell.length_a   1.000
_cell.length_b   1.000
_cell.length_c   1.000
_cell.angle_alpha   90.00
_cell.angle_beta   90.00
_cell.angle_gamma   90.00
#
_symmetry.space_group_name_H-M   'P 1'
#
loop_
_entity.id
_entity.type
_entity.pdbx_description
1 polymer ?
#
loop_
_entity_poly.entity_id
_entity_poly.type
_entity_poly.pdbx_seq_one_letter_code
_entity_poly.pdbx_strand_id
1 'polypeptide(L)'
;MKLETFFEKFDLFADAPDAVAKMRTLVLHLAVQGRLVENCPDNSVSAGQIASEKQRLLRKLGVRSHPETPQPTEKDFPFVLPRAWHAVSLGDLAYSCPTSYGEDPAPSLVKAGVVKVGNIDNQGGFKGHFSERGFLADEIDHWSLDVATSWS
;
A
#
# COMPACT_ATOMS: atom_id res chain seq x y z
N MET A 1 -19.74 -1.85 -20.53
CA MET A 1 -19.12 -1.47 -21.82
C MET A 1 -17.81 -2.23 -21.94
N LYS A 2 -17.49 -2.81 -23.11
CA LYS A 2 -16.18 -3.48 -23.32
C LYS A 2 -15.08 -2.42 -23.39
N LEU A 3 -13.87 -2.74 -22.90
CA LEU A 3 -12.73 -1.83 -22.84
C LEU A 3 -12.32 -1.32 -24.24
N GLU A 4 -12.42 -2.19 -25.24
CA GLU A 4 -12.12 -1.90 -26.64
C GLU A 4 -13.03 -0.78 -27.19
N THR A 5 -14.33 -0.88 -26.91
CA THR A 5 -15.33 0.11 -27.33
C THR A 5 -15.16 1.47 -26.62
N PHE A 6 -14.47 1.50 -25.48
CA PHE A 6 -14.14 2.74 -24.78
C PHE A 6 -13.03 3.50 -25.52
N PHE A 7 -11.96 2.81 -25.90
CA PHE A 7 -10.84 3.42 -26.61
C PHE A 7 -11.21 3.83 -28.04
N GLU A 8 -12.03 3.05 -28.74
CA GLU A 8 -12.54 3.42 -30.07
C GLU A 8 -13.37 4.71 -30.07
N LYS A 9 -14.02 5.02 -28.94
CA LYS A 9 -14.88 6.21 -28.79
C LYS A 9 -14.26 7.27 -27.88
N PHE A 10 -12.97 7.15 -27.58
CA PHE A 10 -12.28 7.98 -26.61
C PHE A 10 -12.36 9.47 -26.97
N ASP A 11 -12.13 9.81 -28.23
CA ASP A 11 -12.18 11.20 -28.72
C ASP A 11 -13.58 11.82 -28.50
N LEU A 12 -14.64 11.03 -28.71
CA LEU A 12 -16.03 11.45 -28.47
C LEU A 12 -16.30 11.72 -26.98
N PHE A 13 -15.66 10.97 -26.08
CA PHE A 13 -15.78 11.18 -24.64
C PHE A 13 -14.91 12.32 -24.15
N ALA A 14 -13.76 12.59 -24.79
CA ALA A 14 -12.84 13.67 -24.43
C ALA A 14 -13.43 15.06 -24.73
N ASP A 15 -14.25 15.16 -25.77
CA ASP A 15 -14.92 16.41 -26.18
C ASP A 15 -16.16 16.77 -25.35
N ALA A 16 -16.63 15.86 -24.47
CA ALA A 16 -17.80 16.12 -23.64
C ALA A 16 -17.49 17.13 -22.51
N PRO A 17 -18.45 17.99 -22.13
CA PRO A 17 -18.29 18.81 -20.93
C PRO A 17 -18.10 17.90 -19.70
N ASP A 18 -17.17 18.27 -18.83
CA ASP A 18 -16.71 17.51 -17.65
C ASP A 18 -16.02 16.17 -17.96
N ALA A 19 -15.60 15.92 -19.20
CA ALA A 19 -14.90 14.70 -19.61
C ALA A 19 -13.68 14.41 -18.73
N VAL A 20 -12.83 15.42 -18.50
CA VAL A 20 -11.60 15.28 -17.72
C VAL A 20 -11.89 14.86 -16.27
N ALA A 21 -12.92 15.45 -15.64
CA ALA A 21 -13.29 15.10 -14.27
C ALA A 21 -13.80 13.66 -14.18
N LYS A 22 -14.66 13.24 -15.13
CA LYS A 22 -15.17 11.86 -15.20
C LYS A 22 -14.07 10.84 -15.49
N MET A 23 -13.09 11.21 -16.32
CA MET A 23 -11.92 10.38 -16.63
C MET A 23 -11.08 10.11 -15.39
N ARG A 24 -10.81 11.15 -14.59
CA ARG A 24 -10.07 11.02 -13.32
C ARG A 24 -10.78 10.09 -12.35
N THR A 25 -12.09 10.25 -12.20
CA THR A 25 -12.90 9.35 -11.35
C THR A 25 -12.86 7.91 -11.84
N LEU A 26 -12.94 7.68 -13.16
CA LEU A 26 -12.88 6.35 -13.73
C LEU A 26 -11.50 5.71 -13.50
N VAL A 27 -10.41 6.44 -13.76
CA VAL A 27 -9.04 5.99 -13.51
C VAL A 27 -8.83 5.66 -12.04
N LEU A 28 -9.29 6.52 -11.12
CA LEU A 28 -9.26 6.26 -9.68
C LEU A 28 -10.06 4.99 -9.32
N HIS A 29 -11.25 4.83 -9.87
CA HIS A 29 -12.07 3.64 -9.64
C HIS A 29 -11.37 2.37 -10.13
N LEU A 30 -10.71 2.43 -11.30
CA LEU A 30 -9.92 1.32 -11.84
C LEU A 30 -8.65 1.05 -11.02
N ALA A 31 -8.03 2.10 -10.46
CA ALA A 31 -6.88 1.99 -9.57
C ALA A 31 -7.23 1.25 -8.29
N VAL A 32 -8.32 1.69 -7.63
CA VAL A 32 -8.84 1.07 -6.41
C VAL A 32 -9.26 -0.38 -6.66
N GLN A 33 -9.76 -0.70 -7.86
CA GLN A 33 -10.07 -2.06 -8.28
C GLN A 33 -8.83 -2.88 -8.73
N GLY A 34 -7.63 -2.30 -8.78
CA GLY A 34 -6.42 -2.99 -9.23
C GLY A 34 -6.47 -3.41 -10.72
N ARG A 35 -7.20 -2.67 -11.56
CA ARG A 35 -7.39 -2.97 -13.00
C ARG A 35 -6.59 -2.06 -13.94
N LEU A 36 -5.70 -1.23 -13.41
CA LEU A 36 -4.86 -0.31 -14.20
C LEU A 36 -3.68 -1.00 -14.90
N VAL A 37 -3.32 -2.21 -14.49
CA VAL A 37 -2.20 -2.97 -15.06
C VAL A 37 -2.70 -4.38 -15.40
N GLU A 38 -2.26 -4.93 -16.53
CA GLU A 38 -2.54 -6.33 -16.86
C GLU A 38 -1.97 -7.23 -15.75
N ASN A 39 -2.85 -8.03 -15.12
CA ASN A 39 -2.44 -9.00 -14.12
C ASN A 39 -1.59 -10.08 -14.80
N CYS A 40 -0.28 -9.88 -14.81
CA CYS A 40 0.66 -10.83 -15.35
C CYS A 40 0.83 -12.00 -14.35
N PRO A 41 0.50 -13.25 -14.73
CA PRO A 41 0.57 -14.39 -13.81
C PRO A 41 1.98 -14.69 -13.30
N ASP A 42 3.02 -14.26 -14.01
CA ASP A 42 4.42 -14.41 -13.57
C ASP A 42 4.80 -13.49 -12.41
N ASN A 43 4.05 -12.40 -12.20
CA ASN A 43 4.34 -11.43 -11.15
C ASN A 43 3.55 -11.69 -9.86
N SER A 44 2.71 -12.73 -9.81
CA SER A 44 1.95 -13.06 -8.59
C SER A 44 2.86 -13.76 -7.59
N VAL A 45 3.31 -13.01 -6.57
CA VAL A 45 3.98 -13.61 -5.41
C VAL A 45 2.96 -14.49 -4.68
N SER A 46 3.29 -15.77 -4.48
CA SER A 46 2.39 -16.67 -3.77
C SER A 46 2.30 -16.30 -2.28
N ALA A 47 1.13 -16.49 -1.66
CA ALA A 47 0.96 -16.31 -0.22
C ALA A 47 2.01 -17.08 0.61
N GLY A 48 2.45 -18.25 0.12
CA GLY A 48 3.50 -19.06 0.75
C GLY A 48 4.89 -18.40 0.73
N GLN A 49 5.26 -17.75 -0.38
CA GLN A 49 6.51 -16.98 -0.47
C GLN A 49 6.48 -15.77 0.48
N ILE A 50 5.34 -15.06 0.56
CA ILE A 50 5.17 -13.93 1.47
C ILE A 50 5.33 -14.37 2.92
N ALA A 51 4.67 -15.46 3.33
CA ALA A 51 4.76 -15.99 4.69
C ALA A 51 6.19 -16.43 5.05
N SER A 52 6.89 -17.10 4.13
CA SER A 52 8.28 -17.54 4.32
C SER A 52 9.23 -16.35 4.49
N GLU A 53 9.10 -15.35 3.62
CA GLU A 53 9.94 -14.15 3.64
C GLU A 53 9.69 -13.32 4.91
N LYS A 54 8.43 -13.16 5.31
CA LYS A 54 8.04 -12.55 6.59
C LYS A 54 8.72 -13.24 7.76
N GLN A 55 8.65 -14.57 7.86
CA GLN A 55 9.30 -15.32 8.95
C GLN A 55 10.83 -15.18 8.93
N ARG A 56 11.43 -15.09 7.74
CA ARG A 56 12.87 -14.82 7.57
C ARG A 56 13.24 -13.44 8.11
N LEU A 57 12.46 -12.41 7.77
CA LEU A 57 12.67 -11.03 8.23
C LEU A 57 12.49 -10.90 9.75
N LEU A 58 11.45 -11.51 10.32
CA LEU A 58 11.22 -11.48 11.78
C LEU A 58 12.40 -12.06 12.56
N ARG A 59 12.94 -13.21 12.10
CA ARG A 59 14.14 -13.81 12.70
C ARG A 59 15.36 -12.92 12.55
N LYS A 60 15.56 -12.34 11.36
CA LYS A 60 16.70 -11.46 11.07
C LYS A 60 16.68 -10.19 11.91
N LEU A 61 15.49 -9.62 12.14
CA LEU A 61 15.30 -8.39 12.89
C LEU A 61 15.18 -8.62 14.40
N GLY A 62 15.08 -9.87 14.86
CA GLY A 62 14.89 -10.20 16.27
C GLY A 62 13.54 -9.73 16.83
N VAL A 63 12.55 -9.53 15.96
CA VAL A 63 11.22 -9.03 16.33
C VAL A 63 10.35 -10.20 16.78
N ARG A 64 9.62 -10.02 17.89
CA ARG A 64 8.69 -11.03 18.38
C ARG A 64 7.52 -11.16 17.42
N SER A 65 7.32 -12.36 16.89
CA SER A 65 6.11 -12.66 16.12
C SER A 65 4.88 -12.60 17.02
N HIS A 66 3.81 -11.95 16.55
CA HIS A 66 2.47 -12.17 17.07
C HIS A 66 1.87 -13.45 16.47
N PRO A 67 0.84 -14.02 17.12
CA PRO A 67 0.00 -15.03 16.49
C PRO A 67 -0.59 -14.42 15.21
N GLU A 68 -0.47 -15.12 14.08
CA GLU A 68 -1.10 -14.66 12.84
C GLU A 68 -2.61 -14.64 13.05
N THR A 69 -3.26 -13.55 12.62
CA THR A 69 -4.72 -13.52 12.62
C THR A 69 -5.26 -14.48 11.56
N PRO A 70 -6.47 -15.03 11.74
CA PRO A 70 -7.09 -15.84 10.71
C PRO A 70 -7.13 -15.06 9.39
N GLN A 71 -6.67 -15.68 8.30
CA GLN A 71 -6.69 -15.02 7.00
C GLN A 71 -8.13 -14.63 6.64
N PRO A 72 -8.36 -13.37 6.27
CA PRO A 72 -9.66 -12.95 5.76
C PRO A 72 -10.02 -13.76 4.51
N THR A 73 -11.26 -14.21 4.46
CA THR A 73 -11.83 -14.95 3.34
C THR A 73 -12.64 -14.01 2.44
N GLU A 74 -12.91 -14.42 1.19
CA GLU A 74 -13.74 -13.62 0.27
C GLU A 74 -15.13 -13.28 0.82
N LYS A 75 -15.64 -14.07 1.78
CA LYS A 75 -16.93 -13.84 2.44
C LYS A 75 -16.91 -12.67 3.43
N ASP A 76 -15.73 -12.25 3.87
CA ASP A 76 -15.55 -11.18 4.85
C ASP A 76 -15.63 -9.79 4.21
N PHE A 77 -15.63 -9.70 2.88
CA PHE A 77 -15.64 -8.44 2.14
C PHE A 77 -16.92 -8.26 1.33
N PRO A 78 -17.47 -7.04 1.25
CA PRO A 78 -18.62 -6.74 0.40
C PRO A 78 -18.26 -6.63 -1.09
N PHE A 79 -17.01 -6.95 -1.48
CA PHE A 79 -16.49 -6.83 -2.83
C PHE A 79 -15.54 -7.99 -3.17
N VAL A 80 -15.33 -8.21 -4.46
CA VAL A 80 -14.39 -9.22 -4.97
C VAL A 80 -12.98 -8.63 -4.95
N LEU A 81 -12.05 -9.28 -4.24
CA LEU A 81 -10.65 -8.87 -4.27
C LEU A 81 -10.01 -9.20 -5.63
N PRO A 82 -9.19 -8.31 -6.19
CA PRO A 82 -8.39 -8.61 -7.36
C PRO A 82 -7.43 -9.78 -7.08
N ARG A 83 -7.15 -10.63 -8.09
CA ARG A 83 -6.28 -11.80 -7.92
C ARG A 83 -4.85 -11.48 -7.48
N ALA A 84 -4.35 -10.29 -7.79
CA ALA A 84 -3.02 -9.84 -7.36
C ALA A 84 -2.99 -9.35 -5.90
N TRP A 85 -4.16 -9.15 -5.27
CA TRP A 85 -4.27 -8.61 -3.93
C TRP A 85 -4.43 -9.74 -2.93
N HIS A 86 -3.78 -9.59 -1.78
CA HIS A 86 -3.96 -10.49 -0.64
C HIS A 86 -4.52 -9.68 0.52
N ALA A 87 -5.65 -10.13 1.07
CA ALA A 87 -6.21 -9.55 2.27
C ALA A 87 -5.39 -9.99 3.49
N VAL A 88 -5.00 -9.02 4.31
CA VAL A 88 -4.28 -9.25 5.58
C VAL A 88 -4.83 -8.33 6.65
N SER A 89 -4.76 -8.75 7.91
CA SER A 89 -5.11 -7.87 9.03
C SER A 89 -4.06 -6.77 9.17
N LEU A 90 -4.48 -5.57 9.57
CA LEU A 90 -3.56 -4.47 9.87
C LEU A 90 -2.54 -4.85 10.95
N GLY A 91 -2.96 -5.68 11.92
CA GLY A 91 -2.05 -6.21 12.94
C GLY A 91 -0.95 -7.11 12.40
N ASP A 92 -1.11 -7.67 11.19
CA ASP A 92 -0.09 -8.49 10.54
C ASP A 92 0.90 -7.67 9.70
N LEU A 93 0.63 -6.37 9.51
CA LEU A 93 1.48 -5.44 8.74
C LEU A 93 2.47 -4.67 9.61
N ALA A 94 2.17 -4.49 10.90
CA ALA A 94 2.97 -3.67 11.80
C ALA A 94 3.34 -4.42 13.08
N TYR A 95 4.63 -4.40 13.42
CA TYR A 95 5.17 -5.08 14.59
C TYR A 95 5.55 -4.09 15.68
N SER A 96 5.37 -4.51 16.94
CA SER A 96 5.87 -3.74 18.07
C SER A 96 7.40 -3.73 18.08
N CYS A 97 7.97 -2.53 18.11
CA CYS A 97 9.40 -2.34 18.23
C CYS A 97 9.84 -2.57 19.69
N PRO A 98 10.80 -3.47 19.97
CA PRO A 98 11.26 -3.76 21.32
C PRO A 98 12.23 -2.66 21.82
N THR A 99 11.73 -1.44 21.94
CA THR A 99 12.48 -0.27 22.42
C THR A 99 11.77 0.34 23.61
N SER A 100 12.53 0.74 24.63
CA SER A 100 11.97 1.48 25.77
C SER A 100 11.51 2.86 25.33
N TYR A 101 10.61 3.47 26.10
CA TYR A 101 10.09 4.80 25.80
C TYR A 101 11.22 5.82 25.74
N GLY A 102 11.37 6.51 24.61
CA GLY A 102 12.38 7.55 24.40
C GLY A 102 13.73 7.06 23.86
N GLU A 103 13.92 5.76 23.67
CA GLU A 103 15.16 5.22 23.07
C GLU A 103 15.11 5.22 21.55
N ASP A 104 16.30 5.25 20.95
CA ASP A 104 16.43 4.99 19.51
C ASP A 104 16.36 3.50 19.22
N PRO A 105 15.66 3.10 18.14
CA PRO A 105 15.58 1.71 17.74
C PRO A 105 16.96 1.19 17.41
N ALA A 106 17.15 -0.11 17.67
CA ALA A 106 18.37 -0.80 17.29
C ALA A 106 18.69 -0.50 15.81
N PRO A 107 19.95 -0.26 15.44
CA PRO A 107 20.32 0.06 14.05
C PRO A 107 19.85 -0.97 13.02
N SER A 108 19.67 -2.23 13.44
CA SER A 108 19.09 -3.31 12.63
C SER A 108 17.63 -3.06 12.23
N LEU A 109 16.85 -2.41 13.10
CA LEU A 109 15.44 -2.07 12.89
C LEU A 109 15.27 -0.78 12.09
N VAL A 110 16.21 0.16 12.17
CA VAL A 110 16.16 1.40 11.38
C VAL A 110 16.00 1.08 9.90
N LYS A 111 16.75 0.10 9.37
CA LYS A 111 16.64 -0.35 7.96
C LYS A 111 15.30 -1.00 7.59
N ALA A 112 14.45 -1.31 8.56
CA ALA A 112 13.15 -1.94 8.34
C ALA A 112 11.98 -0.92 8.37
N GLY A 113 12.25 0.37 8.57
CA GLY A 113 11.22 1.39 8.68
C GLY A 113 10.61 1.45 10.09
N VAL A 114 10.97 2.46 10.89
CA VAL A 114 10.44 2.59 12.28
C VAL A 114 9.69 3.90 12.48
N VAL A 115 8.39 3.78 12.78
CA VAL A 115 7.52 4.90 13.18
C VAL A 115 7.40 4.93 14.71
N LYS A 116 7.70 6.07 15.33
CA LYS A 116 7.53 6.28 16.78
C LYS A 116 6.32 7.17 17.06
N VAL A 117 5.76 7.09 18.26
CA VAL A 117 4.69 7.99 18.71
C VAL A 117 5.08 9.47 18.58
N GLY A 118 6.35 9.82 18.87
CA GLY A 118 6.85 11.19 18.70
C GLY A 118 6.89 11.69 17.25
N ASN A 119 6.71 10.80 16.26
CA ASN A 119 6.58 11.15 14.85
C ASN A 119 5.15 11.45 14.45
N ILE A 120 4.16 11.32 15.34
CA ILE A 120 2.77 11.66 15.04
C ILE A 120 2.49 12.97 15.79
N ASP A 121 2.02 13.97 15.06
CA ASP A 121 1.57 15.20 15.68
C ASP A 121 0.13 15.09 16.18
N ASN A 122 -0.28 16.06 17.01
CA ASN A 122 -1.62 16.05 17.59
C ASN A 122 -2.73 16.36 16.56
N GLN A 123 -2.38 16.65 15.31
CA GLN A 123 -3.30 16.85 14.18
C GLN A 123 -3.36 15.61 13.26
N GLY A 124 -2.67 14.52 13.62
CA GLY A 124 -2.62 13.29 12.83
C GLY A 124 -1.62 13.34 11.66
N GLY A 125 -0.82 14.40 11.57
CA GLY A 125 0.28 14.50 10.63
C GLY A 125 1.52 13.74 11.10
N PHE A 126 2.41 13.42 10.17
CA PHE A 126 3.69 12.80 10.47
C PHE A 126 4.83 13.82 10.49
N LYS A 127 5.69 13.74 11.50
CA LYS A 127 6.86 14.60 11.71
C LYS A 127 8.16 13.87 11.34
N GLY A 128 8.98 14.52 10.51
CA GLY A 128 10.30 14.05 10.08
C GLY A 128 10.30 13.44 8.67
N HIS A 129 11.48 13.37 8.05
CA HIS A 129 11.63 12.71 6.76
C HIS A 129 11.62 11.18 6.95
N PHE A 130 10.65 10.50 6.35
CA PHE A 130 10.55 9.04 6.41
C PHE A 130 11.78 8.34 5.81
N SER A 131 12.46 8.98 4.85
CA SER A 131 13.71 8.50 4.26
C SER A 131 14.86 8.34 5.26
N GLU A 132 14.90 9.16 6.32
CA GLU A 132 15.89 9.07 7.40
C GLU A 132 15.59 7.92 8.38
N ARG A 133 14.46 7.24 8.20
CA ARG A 133 13.92 6.23 9.13
C ARG A 133 13.91 4.84 8.52
N GLY A 134 14.67 4.67 7.43
CA GLY A 134 14.88 3.46 6.65
C GLY A 134 13.68 3.01 5.82
N PHE A 135 12.71 3.89 5.62
CA PHE A 135 11.86 3.81 4.43
C PHE A 135 12.68 4.30 3.25
N LEU A 136 12.68 3.57 2.15
CA LEU A 136 13.40 3.98 0.96
C LEU A 136 12.70 5.22 0.36
N ALA A 137 13.46 6.24 -0.03
CA ALA A 137 12.89 7.47 -0.60
C ALA A 137 12.06 7.16 -1.86
N ASP A 138 12.55 6.21 -2.65
CA ASP A 138 11.87 5.63 -3.81
C ASP A 138 10.57 4.90 -3.47
N GLU A 139 10.41 4.31 -2.28
CA GLU A 139 9.14 3.70 -1.84
C GLU A 139 8.10 4.74 -1.42
N ILE A 140 8.55 5.88 -0.90
CA ILE A 140 7.66 6.98 -0.47
C ILE A 140 7.23 7.82 -1.67
N ASP A 141 8.17 8.14 -2.57
CA ASP A 141 7.93 9.03 -3.70
C ASP A 141 7.20 8.34 -4.87
N HIS A 142 7.38 7.02 -5.08
CA HIS A 142 6.64 6.30 -6.15
C HIS A 142 5.16 6.06 -5.83
N TRP A 143 4.77 6.14 -4.55
CA TRP A 143 3.37 6.02 -4.12
C TRP A 143 2.72 7.39 -3.89
N SER A 144 3.51 8.47 -3.91
CA SER A 144 2.99 9.81 -4.17
C SER A 144 2.61 9.91 -5.64
N LEU A 145 1.50 9.27 -6.01
CA LEU A 145 0.59 10.01 -6.85
C LEU A 145 0.35 11.31 -6.07
N ASP A 146 0.87 12.43 -6.57
CA ASP A 146 0.55 13.78 -6.10
C ASP A 146 -0.96 14.04 -6.31
N VAL A 147 -1.81 13.29 -5.61
CA VAL A 147 -3.25 13.45 -5.62
C VAL A 147 -3.63 14.64 -4.74
N ALA A 148 -2.73 15.21 -3.94
CA ALA A 148 -3.08 16.25 -2.97
C ALA A 148 -2.70 17.67 -3.37
N THR A 149 -1.72 17.90 -4.25
CA THR A 149 -1.14 19.24 -4.47
C THR A 149 -1.53 19.94 -5.78
N SER A 150 -2.31 19.31 -6.66
CA SER A 150 -2.82 19.94 -7.89
C SER A 150 -4.33 20.24 -7.85
N TRP A 151 -4.90 20.51 -6.66
CA TRP A 151 -6.28 20.99 -6.51
C TRP A 151 -6.31 22.51 -6.33
N SER A 152 -5.96 23.22 -7.41
CA SER A 152 -6.45 24.57 -7.71
C SER A 152 -6.59 24.72 -9.21
#